data_AF-A0A7T5BLW3-F1
#
_entry.id   AF-A0A7T5BLW3-F1
#
_cell.length_a   1.000
_cell.length_b   1.000
_cell.length_c   1.000
_cell.angle_alpha   90.00
_cell.angle_beta   90.00
_cell.angle_gamma   90.00
#
_symmetry.space_group_name_H-M   'P 1'
#
loop_
_entity.id
_entity.type
_entity.pdbx_description
1 polymer ?
#
loop_
_entity_poly.entity_id
_entity_poly.type
_entity_poly.pdbx_seq_one_letter_code
_entity_poly.pdbx_strand_id
1 'polypeptide(L)'
;IALPNQDHSWTVTLFMTFSKFRLLDTHENLLNFFEKYFPDSVPLIGEKKLCGDFFKAAPRPLVSVKCNPYHVGNKVLIIGDAAHAMVPFYGQGMNAGFEDCTLLNKLMDDHKENLEKVLVDFTNKRNKDAHAIC
;
A
#
# COMPACT_ATOMS: atom_id res chain seq x y z
N ILE A 1 12.80 -2.09 -0.57
CA ILE A 1 12.17 -3.08 -1.49
C ILE A 1 12.43 -2.62 -2.91
N ALA A 2 12.88 -3.50 -3.80
CA ALA A 2 13.09 -3.19 -5.22
C ALA A 2 12.18 -4.07 -6.07
N LEU A 3 11.47 -3.47 -7.02
CA LEU A 3 10.56 -4.18 -7.95
C LEU A 3 11.08 -4.01 -9.38
N PRO A 4 11.17 -5.08 -10.17
CA PRO A 4 11.67 -5.01 -11.54
C PRO A 4 10.62 -4.39 -12.47
N ASN A 5 11.08 -3.60 -13.42
CA ASN A 5 10.28 -3.02 -14.48
C ASN A 5 10.53 -3.78 -15.81
N GLN A 6 9.66 -3.61 -16.79
CA GLN A 6 9.78 -4.27 -18.10
C GLN A 6 10.99 -3.78 -18.92
N ASP A 7 11.44 -2.55 -18.68
CA ASP A 7 12.62 -1.95 -19.33
C ASP A 7 13.95 -2.38 -18.68
N HIS A 8 13.92 -3.44 -17.86
CA HIS A 8 15.05 -3.97 -17.10
C HIS A 8 15.60 -3.02 -16.03
N SER A 9 14.92 -1.91 -15.75
CA SER A 9 15.20 -1.07 -14.58
C SER A 9 14.52 -1.62 -13.33
N TRP A 10 14.86 -1.04 -12.17
CA TRP A 10 14.24 -1.37 -10.89
C TRP A 10 13.72 -0.10 -10.22
N THR A 11 12.53 -0.19 -9.62
CA THR A 11 11.99 0.86 -8.76
C THR A 11 12.22 0.50 -7.30
N VAL A 12 12.97 1.34 -6.58
CA VAL A 12 13.32 1.09 -5.17
C VAL A 12 12.48 1.98 -4.26
N THR A 13 11.84 1.36 -3.27
CA THR A 13 11.16 2.05 -2.17
C THR A 13 11.96 1.86 -0.88
N LEU A 14 12.34 2.98 -0.25
CA LEU A 14 13.04 3.03 1.03
C LEU A 14 12.05 3.30 2.17
N PHE A 15 12.07 2.46 3.20
CA PHE A 15 11.25 2.62 4.40
C PHE A 15 12.14 2.87 5.61
N MET A 16 11.88 3.96 6.32
CA MET A 16 12.44 4.25 7.64
C MET A 16 11.57 5.30 8.35
N THR A 17 11.82 5.52 9.63
CA THR A 17 11.09 6.54 10.40
C THR A 17 11.37 7.93 9.84
N PHE A 18 10.38 8.84 9.95
CA PHE A 18 10.57 10.25 9.58
C PHE A 18 11.74 10.91 10.31
N SER A 19 12.03 10.49 11.55
CA SER A 19 13.20 10.97 12.29
C SER A 19 14.52 10.66 11.61
N LYS A 20 14.66 9.47 11.00
CA LYS A 20 15.86 9.10 10.25
C LYS A 20 15.95 9.84 8.93
N PHE A 21 14.83 9.99 8.20
CA PHE A 21 14.82 10.80 6.99
C PHE A 21 15.27 12.24 7.23
N ARG A 22 14.90 12.85 8.36
CA ARG A 22 15.32 14.21 8.72
C ARG A 22 16.83 14.36 8.96
N LEU A 23 17.53 13.27 9.26
CA LEU A 23 18.99 13.28 9.42
C LEU A 23 19.74 13.21 8.07
N LEU A 24 19.04 12.92 6.98
CA LEU A 24 19.60 12.80 5.63
C LEU A 24 19.31 14.09 4.83
N ASP A 25 19.81 15.21 5.35
CA ASP A 25 19.57 16.56 4.84
C ASP A 25 20.63 17.04 3.84
N THR A 26 21.72 16.29 3.68
CA THR A 26 22.82 16.58 2.75
C THR A 26 23.18 15.35 1.93
N HIS A 27 23.83 15.57 0.78
CA HIS A 27 24.34 14.48 -0.07
C HIS A 27 25.32 13.60 0.70
N GLU A 28 26.22 14.18 1.50
CA GLU A 28 27.20 13.44 2.30
C GLU A 28 26.50 12.55 3.36
N ASN A 29 25.53 13.10 4.09
CA ASN A 29 24.78 12.31 5.09
C ASN A 29 24.02 11.15 4.44
N LEU A 30 23.42 11.38 3.26
CA LEU A 30 22.73 10.35 2.50
C LEU A 30 23.70 9.25 2.03
N LEU A 31 24.83 9.61 1.43
CA LEU A 31 25.83 8.65 0.94
C LEU A 31 26.43 7.84 2.08
N ASN A 32 26.87 8.49 3.17
CA ASN A 32 27.37 7.81 4.36
C ASN A 32 26.34 6.83 4.96
N PHE A 33 25.05 7.19 4.93
CA PHE A 33 23.98 6.30 5.37
C PHE A 33 23.84 5.07 4.45
N PHE A 34 23.84 5.28 3.14
CA PHE A 34 23.72 4.19 2.17
C PHE A 34 24.95 3.28 2.16
N GLU A 35 26.16 3.82 2.22
CA GLU A 35 27.40 3.02 2.33
C GLU A 35 27.42 2.17 3.62
N LYS A 36 26.90 2.71 4.72
CA LYS A 36 26.85 1.99 6.00
C LYS A 36 25.81 0.89 6.03
N TYR A 37 24.59 1.14 5.54
CA TYR A 37 23.45 0.24 5.73
C TYR A 37 23.06 -0.56 4.48
N PHE A 38 23.41 -0.07 3.29
CA PHE A 38 23.06 -0.64 1.98
C PHE A 38 24.22 -0.49 0.96
N PRO A 39 25.46 -0.93 1.29
CA PRO A 39 26.66 -0.60 0.51
C PRO A 39 26.59 -1.05 -0.95
N ASP A 40 25.94 -2.17 -1.22
CA ASP A 40 25.75 -2.74 -2.56
C ASP A 40 24.81 -1.90 -3.44
N SER A 41 23.91 -1.12 -2.84
CA SER A 41 22.94 -0.32 -3.60
C SER A 41 23.54 0.93 -4.25
N VAL A 42 24.63 1.49 -3.69
CA VAL A 42 25.29 2.69 -4.23
C VAL A 42 25.83 2.46 -5.65
N PRO A 43 26.63 1.42 -5.94
CA PRO A 43 27.10 1.17 -7.31
C PRO A 43 25.97 0.76 -8.27
N LEU A 44 24.88 0.16 -7.77
CA LEU A 44 23.74 -0.24 -8.61
C LEU A 44 22.85 0.94 -9.02
N ILE A 45 22.61 1.89 -8.11
CA ILE A 45 21.76 3.07 -8.34
C ILE A 45 22.57 4.20 -9.00
N GLY A 46 23.83 4.35 -8.59
CA GLY A 46 24.70 5.48 -8.92
C GLY A 46 24.48 6.68 -8.00
N GLU A 47 25.55 7.20 -7.39
CA GLU A 47 25.52 8.26 -6.38
C GLU A 47 24.72 9.51 -6.82
N LYS A 48 24.95 9.98 -8.05
CA LYS A 48 24.26 11.15 -8.60
C LYS A 48 22.76 10.94 -8.70
N LYS A 49 22.34 9.74 -9.14
CA LYS A 49 20.92 9.39 -9.27
C LYS A 49 20.28 9.20 -7.89
N LEU A 50 20.99 8.55 -6.97
CA LEU A 50 20.53 8.37 -5.59
C LEU A 50 20.25 9.73 -4.92
N CYS A 51 21.21 10.65 -4.96
CA CYS A 51 21.02 11.99 -4.40
C CYS A 51 19.91 12.76 -5.14
N GLY A 52 19.94 12.75 -6.48
CA GLY A 52 18.94 13.43 -7.29
C GLY A 52 17.52 12.98 -7.02
N ASP A 53 17.28 11.67 -6.92
CA ASP A 53 15.95 11.11 -6.67
C ASP A 53 15.51 11.31 -5.21
N PHE A 54 16.42 11.14 -4.24
CA PHE A 54 16.11 11.28 -2.82
C PHE A 54 15.66 12.71 -2.47
N PHE A 55 16.38 13.72 -2.95
CA PHE A 55 16.07 15.13 -2.62
C PHE A 55 14.96 15.74 -3.49
N LYS A 56 14.52 15.04 -4.55
CA LYS A 56 13.40 15.48 -5.40
C LYS A 56 12.04 15.32 -4.73
N ALA A 57 11.91 14.40 -3.76
CA ALA A 57 10.64 14.10 -3.13
C ALA A 57 10.76 13.95 -1.61
N ALA A 58 9.74 14.42 -0.89
CA ALA A 58 9.66 14.21 0.54
C ALA A 58 9.17 12.78 0.88
N PRO A 59 9.61 12.20 2.01
CA PRO A 59 9.10 10.93 2.51
C PRO A 59 7.58 11.01 2.71
N ARG A 60 6.86 9.92 2.38
CA ARG A 60 5.40 9.86 2.46
C ARG A 60 4.93 9.13 3.72
N PRO A 61 3.86 9.59 4.38
CA PRO A 61 3.26 8.84 5.48
C PRO A 61 2.60 7.57 4.95
N LEU A 62 2.60 6.53 5.78
CA LEU A 62 1.83 5.32 5.57
C LEU A 62 0.69 5.34 6.60
N VAL A 63 -0.51 4.99 6.17
CA VAL A 63 -1.71 5.03 7.00
C VAL A 63 -2.33 3.64 7.02
N SER A 64 -2.89 3.27 8.17
CA SER A 64 -3.77 2.11 8.31
C SER A 64 -5.14 2.61 8.80
N VAL A 65 -6.19 2.26 8.07
CA VAL A 65 -7.57 2.60 8.39
C VAL A 65 -8.38 1.30 8.41
N LYS A 66 -9.08 1.07 9.52
CA LYS A 66 -10.06 -0.01 9.67
C LYS A 66 -11.41 0.61 9.98
N CYS A 67 -12.48 0.13 9.34
CA CYS A 67 -13.84 0.58 9.61
C CYS A 67 -14.84 -0.58 9.50
N ASN A 68 -16.01 -0.39 10.10
CA ASN A 68 -17.13 -1.32 10.05
C ASN A 68 -18.39 -0.52 10.48
N PRO A 69 -19.51 -0.55 9.73
CA PRO A 69 -19.76 -1.27 8.47
C PRO A 69 -19.11 -0.62 7.24
N TYR A 70 -19.04 -1.38 6.14
CA TYR A 70 -18.62 -0.89 4.83
C TYR A 70 -19.77 -0.32 3.99
N HIS A 71 -20.99 -0.31 4.51
CA HIS A 71 -22.18 0.11 3.76
C HIS A 71 -23.10 1.00 4.58
N VAL A 72 -23.96 1.76 3.88
CA VAL A 72 -25.05 2.53 4.47
C VAL A 72 -26.36 2.18 3.77
N GLY A 73 -27.24 1.49 4.50
CA GLY A 73 -28.48 0.95 3.95
C GLY A 73 -28.22 0.08 2.70
N ASN A 74 -29.09 0.16 1.71
CA ASN A 74 -28.92 -0.52 0.43
C ASN A 74 -28.38 0.41 -0.68
N LYS A 75 -27.69 1.50 -0.32
CA LYS A 75 -27.39 2.61 -1.26
C LYS A 75 -25.91 2.85 -1.50
N VAL A 76 -25.07 2.64 -0.49
CA VAL A 76 -23.65 2.97 -0.56
C VAL A 76 -22.85 1.80 -0.02
N LEU A 77 -21.77 1.45 -0.74
CA LEU A 77 -20.75 0.50 -0.33
C LEU A 77 -19.38 1.11 -0.61
N ILE A 78 -18.45 0.96 0.33
CA ILE A 78 -17.02 1.24 0.14
C ILE A 78 -16.26 -0.08 0.00
N ILE A 79 -15.25 -0.09 -0.88
CA ILE A 79 -14.35 -1.23 -1.15
C ILE A 79 -12.91 -0.71 -1.33
N GLY A 80 -11.93 -1.62 -1.30
CA GLY A 80 -10.51 -1.30 -1.42
C GLY A 80 -10.03 -0.36 -0.31
N ASP A 81 -9.06 0.50 -0.63
CA ASP A 81 -8.45 1.44 0.32
C ASP A 81 -9.46 2.37 1.03
N ALA A 82 -10.63 2.63 0.42
CA ALA A 82 -11.69 3.40 1.09
C ALA A 82 -12.26 2.67 2.31
N ALA A 83 -12.32 1.33 2.27
CA ALA A 83 -12.80 0.48 3.35
C ALA A 83 -11.68 0.02 4.29
N HIS A 84 -10.48 -0.23 3.75
CA HIS A 84 -9.39 -0.90 4.47
C HIS A 84 -7.98 -0.50 3.98
N ALA A 85 -7.64 0.80 4.03
CA ALA A 85 -6.28 1.23 3.78
C ALA A 85 -5.28 0.53 4.72
N MET A 86 -4.25 -0.10 4.17
CA MET A 86 -3.27 -0.88 4.92
C MET A 86 -1.84 -0.45 4.61
N VAL A 87 -0.93 -0.73 5.54
CA VAL A 87 0.50 -0.51 5.32
C VAL A 87 1.04 -1.50 4.26
N PRO A 88 1.93 -1.06 3.35
CA PRO A 88 2.30 -1.83 2.14
C PRO A 88 3.32 -2.95 2.40
N PHE A 89 3.46 -3.44 3.63
CA PHE A 89 4.52 -4.38 3.99
C PHE A 89 4.25 -5.82 3.51
N TYR A 90 3.03 -6.13 3.10
CA TYR A 90 2.64 -7.44 2.57
C TYR A 90 2.32 -7.44 1.07
N GLY A 91 2.31 -6.27 0.41
CA GLY A 91 1.92 -6.15 -0.99
C GLY A 91 0.47 -6.60 -1.28
N GLN A 92 -0.40 -6.57 -0.27
CA GLN A 92 -1.76 -7.12 -0.38
C GLN A 92 -2.87 -6.08 -0.60
N GLY A 93 -2.63 -4.77 -0.46
CA GLY A 93 -3.70 -3.76 -0.60
C GLY A 93 -4.48 -3.87 -1.91
N MET A 94 -3.78 -3.84 -3.05
CA MET A 94 -4.39 -4.02 -4.38
C MET A 94 -5.09 -5.39 -4.51
N ASN A 95 -4.45 -6.48 -4.08
CA ASN A 95 -4.99 -7.83 -4.20
C ASN A 95 -6.27 -8.01 -3.36
N ALA A 96 -6.27 -7.50 -2.14
CA ALA A 96 -7.42 -7.47 -1.25
C ALA A 96 -8.57 -6.64 -1.83
N GLY A 97 -8.27 -5.50 -2.48
CA GLY A 97 -9.27 -4.70 -3.20
C GLY A 97 -9.83 -5.40 -4.45
N PHE A 98 -9.03 -6.19 -5.17
CA PHE A 98 -9.54 -7.01 -6.28
C PHE A 98 -10.39 -8.19 -5.79
N GLU A 99 -10.03 -8.77 -4.64
CA GLU A 99 -10.83 -9.79 -3.98
C GLU A 99 -12.17 -9.23 -3.49
N ASP A 100 -12.23 -7.98 -3.05
CA ASP A 100 -13.50 -7.29 -2.75
C ASP A 100 -14.44 -7.31 -3.97
N CYS A 101 -13.96 -6.92 -5.15
CA CYS A 101 -14.77 -6.92 -6.37
C CYS A 101 -15.28 -8.33 -6.70
N THR A 102 -14.42 -9.34 -6.54
CA THR A 102 -14.77 -10.74 -6.81
C THR A 102 -15.83 -11.25 -5.82
N LEU A 103 -15.66 -10.96 -4.54
CA LEU A 103 -16.63 -11.31 -3.49
C LEU A 103 -17.97 -10.59 -3.72
N LEU A 104 -17.93 -9.30 -4.04
CA LEU A 104 -19.13 -8.52 -4.32
C LEU A 104 -19.90 -9.11 -5.50
N ASN A 105 -19.23 -9.41 -6.61
CA ASN A 105 -19.87 -10.02 -7.78
C ASN A 105 -20.54 -11.35 -7.42
N LYS A 106 -19.84 -12.22 -6.68
CA LYS A 106 -20.39 -13.49 -6.23
C LYS A 106 -21.65 -13.30 -5.38
N LEU A 107 -21.63 -12.34 -4.45
CA LEU A 107 -22.79 -12.08 -3.59
C LEU A 107 -23.98 -11.50 -4.37
N MET A 108 -23.72 -10.68 -5.40
CA MET A 108 -24.77 -10.21 -6.31
C MET A 108 -25.50 -11.39 -6.97
N ASP A 109 -24.75 -12.38 -7.46
CA ASP A 109 -25.31 -13.61 -8.06
C ASP A 109 -26.09 -14.43 -7.02
N ASP A 110 -25.47 -14.71 -5.87
CA ASP A 110 -26.05 -15.55 -4.78
C ASP A 110 -27.37 -14.97 -4.24
N HIS A 111 -27.50 -13.63 -4.22
CA HIS A 111 -28.67 -12.93 -3.69
C HIS A 111 -29.61 -12.39 -4.77
N LYS A 112 -29.41 -12.76 -6.05
CA LYS A 112 -30.22 -12.29 -7.19
C LYS A 112 -30.37 -10.76 -7.20
N GLU A 113 -29.24 -10.09 -7.01
CA GLU A 113 -29.13 -8.62 -7.00
C GLU A 113 -29.93 -7.91 -5.90
N ASN A 114 -30.38 -8.61 -4.85
CA ASN A 114 -30.98 -7.97 -3.67
C ASN A 114 -29.92 -7.23 -2.86
N LEU A 115 -29.71 -5.95 -3.18
CA LEU A 115 -28.67 -5.10 -2.58
C LEU A 115 -28.75 -5.03 -1.04
N GLU A 116 -29.94 -5.06 -0.45
CA GLU A 116 -30.07 -5.03 1.01
C GLU A 116 -29.38 -6.23 1.66
N LYS A 117 -29.53 -7.42 1.07
CA LYS A 117 -28.83 -8.63 1.54
C LYS A 117 -27.37 -8.62 1.16
N VAL A 118 -27.05 -8.26 -0.08
CA VAL A 118 -25.68 -8.25 -0.61
C VAL A 118 -24.77 -7.38 0.25
N LEU A 119 -25.16 -6.14 0.55
CA LEU A 119 -24.28 -5.19 1.25
C LEU A 119 -24.02 -5.60 2.71
N VAL A 120 -25.04 -6.16 3.38
CA VAL A 120 -24.93 -6.74 4.72
C VAL A 120 -23.97 -7.93 4.72
N ASP A 121 -24.18 -8.90 3.80
CA ASP A 121 -23.33 -10.09 3.69
C ASP A 121 -21.91 -9.74 3.29
N PHE A 122 -21.73 -8.78 2.39
CA PHE A 122 -20.41 -8.30 1.97
C PHE A 122 -19.64 -7.75 3.17
N THR A 123 -20.25 -6.88 3.96
CA THR A 123 -19.60 -6.33 5.16
C THR A 123 -19.24 -7.43 6.16
N ASN A 124 -20.17 -8.34 6.44
CA ASN A 124 -19.96 -9.39 7.43
C ASN A 124 -18.86 -10.40 7.04
N LYS A 125 -18.79 -10.73 5.74
CA LYS A 125 -17.76 -11.63 5.20
C LYS A 125 -16.43 -10.90 5.08
N ARG A 126 -16.42 -9.75 4.41
CA ARG A 126 -15.18 -9.08 4.05
C ARG A 126 -14.44 -8.44 5.21
N ASN A 127 -15.17 -7.89 6.19
CA ASN A 127 -14.54 -7.17 7.30
C ASN A 127 -13.54 -8.03 8.07
N LYS A 128 -13.83 -9.32 8.27
CA LYS A 128 -12.95 -10.24 8.99
C LYS A 128 -11.62 -10.43 8.27
N ASP A 129 -11.68 -10.71 6.97
CA ASP A 129 -10.49 -10.95 6.14
C ASP A 129 -9.67 -9.67 5.97
N ALA A 130 -10.34 -8.53 5.70
CA ALA A 130 -9.70 -7.23 5.59
C ALA A 130 -9.01 -6.84 6.91
N HIS A 131 -9.69 -6.99 8.06
CA HIS A 131 -9.09 -6.70 9.37
C HIS A 131 -7.89 -7.59 9.69
N ALA A 132 -7.88 -8.84 9.20
CA ALA A 132 -6.78 -9.78 9.42
C ALA A 132 -5.54 -9.45 8.58
N ILE A 133 -5.70 -8.96 7.36
CA ILE A 133 -4.56 -8.59 6.50
C ILE A 133 -4.02 -7.17 6.76
N CYS A 134 -4.85 -6.26 7.31
CA CYS A 134 -4.49 -4.89 7.65
C CYS A 134 -3.62 -4.74 8.90
#